data_AF-A0A7S4JLB6-F1
#
_entry.id   AF-A0A7S4JLB6-F1
#
_cell.length_a   1.000
_cell.length_b   1.000
_cell.length_c   1.000
_cell.angle_alpha   90.00
_cell.angle_beta   90.00
_cell.angle_gamma   90.00
#
_symmetry.space_group_name_H-M   'P 1'
#
loop_
_entity.id
_entity.type
_entity.pdbx_description
1 polymer ?
#
loop_
_entity_poly.entity_id
_entity_poly.type
_entity_poly.pdbx_seq_one_letter_code
_entity_poly.pdbx_strand_id
1 'polypeptide(L)'
;QNPIHIWVCLGMEVCEFTTKDVGEWLKRRGLHYLVEKFALNEIDGVVLQEMDDFDMVLLSVNETDWDLILNLILQAREGATRKAEQRGKQRRKTHNEPPKHRRSLIQKNMNLPQNVSHSILKKIPTPPSSLSFSK
;
A
#
# COMPACT_ATOMS: atom_id res chain seq x y z
N GLN A 1 1.60 13.10 25.39
CA GLN A 1 1.10 13.01 24.00
C GLN A 1 1.42 11.62 23.48
N ASN A 2 0.43 10.89 22.96
CA ASN A 2 0.59 9.47 22.60
C ASN A 2 1.36 9.36 21.26
N PRO A 3 2.59 8.82 21.22
CA PRO A 3 3.49 8.89 20.05
C PRO A 3 2.98 8.13 18.81
N ILE A 4 1.90 7.36 18.95
CA ILE A 4 1.22 6.63 17.87
C ILE A 4 0.62 7.60 16.83
N HIS A 5 0.19 8.78 17.24
CA HIS A 5 -0.60 9.67 16.39
C HIS A 5 0.16 10.26 15.20
N ILE A 6 1.49 10.44 15.28
CA ILE A 6 2.23 11.21 14.27
C ILE A 6 2.32 10.44 12.93
N TRP A 7 2.57 9.13 12.96
CA TRP A 7 2.66 8.33 11.73
C TRP A 7 1.27 8.02 11.16
N VAL A 8 0.28 7.82 12.04
CA VAL A 8 -1.12 7.71 11.62
C VAL A 8 -1.60 9.01 10.96
N CYS A 9 -1.10 10.17 11.35
CA CYS A 9 -1.41 11.46 10.71
C CYS A 9 -0.78 11.63 9.32
N LEU A 10 0.35 10.97 9.03
CA LEU A 10 0.99 11.01 7.69
C LEU A 10 0.36 10.04 6.68
N GLY A 11 -0.56 9.18 7.14
CA GLY A 11 -1.31 8.31 6.24
C GLY A 11 -0.59 7.03 5.83
N MET A 12 0.66 6.82 6.26
CA MET A 12 1.42 5.60 5.97
C MET A 12 0.88 4.43 6.79
N GLU A 13 0.66 3.30 6.12
CA GLU A 13 0.28 2.04 6.77
C GLU A 13 1.53 1.34 7.28
N VAL A 14 1.39 0.53 8.33
CA VAL A 14 2.57 -0.14 8.92
C VAL A 14 3.22 -1.10 7.93
N CYS A 15 2.46 -1.69 6.99
CA CYS A 15 3.00 -2.54 5.92
C CYS A 15 3.86 -1.76 4.90
N GLU A 16 3.77 -0.43 4.89
CA GLU A 16 4.58 0.43 4.03
C GLU A 16 5.88 0.88 4.72
N PHE A 17 6.10 0.48 5.98
CA PHE A 17 7.30 0.88 6.71
C PHE A 17 8.51 0.17 6.14
N THR A 18 9.54 0.94 5.81
CA THR A 18 10.87 0.37 5.57
C THR A 18 11.49 -0.04 6.90
N THR A 19 12.55 -0.85 6.89
CA THR A 19 13.34 -1.20 8.09
C THR A 19 13.80 0.04 8.86
N LYS A 20 14.11 1.13 8.15
CA LYS A 20 14.47 2.42 8.75
C LYS A 20 13.29 3.05 9.50
N ASP A 21 12.09 3.01 8.92
CA ASP A 21 10.88 3.55 9.55
C ASP A 21 10.49 2.74 10.79
N VAL A 22 10.64 1.41 10.74
CA VAL A 22 10.49 0.52 11.91
C VAL A 22 11.46 0.92 13.02
N GLY A 23 12.73 1.18 12.68
CA GLY A 23 13.73 1.67 13.64
C GLY A 23 13.32 3.00 14.31
N GLU A 24 12.89 3.99 13.51
CA GLU A 24 12.40 5.27 14.05
C GLU A 24 11.11 5.11 14.89
N TRP A 25 10.24 4.18 14.51
CA TRP A 25 9.05 3.83 15.26
C TRP A 25 9.39 3.25 16.63
N LEU A 26 10.34 2.31 16.70
CA LEU A 26 10.84 1.72 17.95
C LEU A 26 11.48 2.79 18.88
N LYS A 27 12.32 3.68 18.32
CA LYS A 27 12.92 4.79 19.08
C LYS A 27 11.86 5.66 19.75
N ARG A 28 10.79 6.02 19.05
CA ARG A 28 9.72 6.85 19.62
C ARG A 28 8.91 6.16 20.73
N ARG A 29 9.04 4.85 20.87
CA ARG A 29 8.39 4.04 21.92
C ARG A 29 9.33 3.73 23.09
N GLY A 30 10.55 4.25 23.09
CA GLY A 30 11.55 3.94 24.11
C GLY A 30 12.25 2.59 23.89
N LEU A 31 11.99 1.90 22.78
CA LEU A 31 12.55 0.59 22.45
C LEU A 31 13.84 0.72 21.63
N HIS A 32 14.70 1.69 21.98
CA HIS A 32 15.90 2.02 21.22
C HIS A 32 16.86 0.84 21.06
N TYR A 33 16.93 -0.03 22.08
CA TYR A 33 17.82 -1.19 22.11
C TYR A 33 17.41 -2.28 21.10
N LEU A 34 16.17 -2.25 20.60
CA LEU A 34 15.68 -3.19 19.58
C LEU A 34 15.98 -2.72 18.15
N VAL A 35 16.33 -1.45 17.95
CA VAL A 35 16.53 -0.87 16.62
C VAL A 35 17.61 -1.61 15.84
N GLU A 36 18.74 -1.89 16.50
CA GLU A 36 19.86 -2.62 15.87
C GLU A 36 19.45 -4.06 15.54
N LYS A 37 18.74 -4.74 16.45
CA LYS A 37 18.27 -6.11 16.23
C LYS A 37 17.28 -6.20 15.07
N PHE A 38 16.32 -5.28 15.00
CA PHE A 38 15.33 -5.24 13.93
C PHE A 38 15.98 -4.86 12.59
N ALA A 39 16.97 -3.96 12.61
CA ALA A 39 17.73 -3.60 11.41
C ALA A 39 18.60 -4.75 10.89
N LEU A 40 19.29 -5.47 11.77
CA LEU A 40 20.15 -6.61 11.40
C LEU A 40 19.36 -7.78 10.82
N ASN A 41 18.11 -7.96 11.25
CA ASN A 41 17.21 -8.99 10.73
C ASN A 41 16.31 -8.47 9.60
N GLU A 42 16.59 -7.28 9.06
CA GLU A 42 15.86 -6.65 7.96
C GLU A 42 14.33 -6.58 8.18
N ILE A 43 13.90 -6.39 9.44
CA ILE A 43 12.49 -6.37 9.80
C ILE A 43 11.85 -5.08 9.31
N ASP A 44 11.14 -5.19 8.20
CA ASP A 44 10.32 -4.14 7.64
C ASP A 44 8.88 -4.20 8.19
N GLY A 45 8.04 -3.31 7.69
CA GLY A 45 6.65 -3.19 8.09
C GLY A 45 5.77 -4.40 7.81
N VAL A 46 6.09 -5.18 6.78
CA VAL A 46 5.35 -6.40 6.41
C VAL A 46 5.73 -7.50 7.37
N VAL A 47 7.03 -7.74 7.55
CA VAL A 47 7.54 -8.75 8.49
C VAL A 47 7.07 -8.42 9.92
N LEU A 48 7.16 -7.16 10.34
CA LEU A 48 6.68 -6.70 11.65
C LEU A 48 5.20 -7.04 11.89
N GLN A 49 4.38 -7.04 10.85
CA GLN A 49 2.97 -7.42 10.95
C GLN A 49 2.74 -8.90 10.97
N GLU A 50 3.71 -9.74 10.65
CA GLU A 50 3.57 -11.20 10.70
C GLU A 50 4.19 -11.79 11.96
N MET A 51 5.00 -11.00 12.67
CA MET A 51 5.70 -11.45 13.87
C MET A 51 4.78 -12.02 14.95
N ASP A 52 5.24 -13.12 15.53
CA ASP A 52 4.62 -13.81 16.65
C ASP A 52 5.58 -13.94 17.86
N ASP A 53 5.16 -14.70 18.87
CA ASP A 53 5.94 -14.93 20.09
C ASP A 53 7.28 -15.64 19.79
N PHE A 54 7.33 -16.50 18.77
CA PHE A 54 8.54 -17.22 18.38
C PHE A 54 9.58 -16.26 17.79
N ASP A 55 9.15 -15.29 16.99
CA ASP A 55 10.05 -14.26 16.47
C ASP A 55 10.64 -13.38 17.58
N MET A 56 9.87 -13.11 18.65
CA MET A 56 10.37 -12.37 19.81
C MET A 56 11.47 -13.13 20.55
N VAL A 57 11.33 -14.45 20.68
CA VAL A 57 12.38 -15.33 21.22
C VAL A 57 13.62 -15.29 20.33
N LEU A 58 13.43 -15.42 19.01
CA LEU A 58 14.54 -15.48 18.05
C LEU A 58 15.38 -14.19 18.07
N LEU A 59 14.73 -13.04 18.22
CA LEU A 59 15.39 -11.74 18.37
C LEU A 59 15.96 -11.49 19.78
N SER A 60 15.78 -12.44 20.70
CA SER A 60 16.16 -12.32 22.11
C SER A 60 15.60 -11.02 22.71
N VAL A 61 14.34 -10.72 22.44
CA VAL A 61 13.61 -9.62 23.06
C VAL A 61 13.31 -10.00 24.50
N ASN A 62 13.42 -9.05 25.43
CA ASN A 62 13.10 -9.31 26.83
C ASN A 62 11.60 -9.62 26.98
N GLU A 63 11.24 -10.70 27.69
CA GLU A 63 9.86 -11.15 27.89
C GLU A 63 8.96 -10.04 28.46
N THR A 64 9.52 -9.14 29.28
CA THR A 64 8.79 -7.99 29.83
C THR A 64 8.28 -7.01 28.77
N ASP A 65 8.89 -6.99 27.59
CA ASP A 65 8.56 -6.08 26.50
C ASP A 65 7.73 -6.78 25.40
N TRP A 66 7.51 -8.10 25.47
CA TRP A 66 6.76 -8.85 24.46
C TRP A 66 5.32 -8.36 24.37
N ASP A 67 4.63 -8.29 25.51
CA ASP A 67 3.25 -7.80 25.58
C ASP A 67 3.15 -6.39 25.01
N LEU A 68 4.13 -5.53 25.30
CA LEU A 68 4.15 -4.18 24.76
C LEU A 68 4.25 -4.24 23.23
N ILE A 69 5.26 -4.91 22.68
CA ILE A 69 5.54 -4.96 21.24
C ILE A 69 4.38 -5.60 20.46
N LEU A 70 3.86 -6.74 20.93
CA LEU A 70 2.73 -7.42 20.31
C LEU A 70 1.47 -6.54 20.34
N ASN A 71 1.19 -5.86 21.46
CA ASN A 71 0.10 -4.88 21.51
C ASN A 71 0.33 -3.71 20.55
N LEU A 72 1.57 -3.27 20.34
CA LEU A 72 1.87 -2.21 19.38
C LEU A 72 1.65 -2.65 17.94
N ILE A 73 2.00 -3.89 17.61
CA ILE A 73 1.77 -4.52 16.30
C ILE A 73 0.25 -4.67 16.07
N LEU A 74 -0.50 -5.14 17.06
CA LEU A 74 -1.96 -5.25 16.99
C LEU A 74 -2.63 -3.88 16.76
N GLN A 75 -2.25 -2.86 17.52
CA GLN A 75 -2.76 -1.49 17.32
C GLN A 75 -2.43 -0.93 15.93
N ALA A 76 -1.24 -1.26 15.41
CA ALA A 76 -0.84 -0.91 14.06
C ALA A 76 -1.74 -1.56 12.99
N ARG A 77 -2.09 -2.84 13.14
CA ARG A 77 -3.00 -3.56 12.25
C ARG A 77 -4.43 -2.97 12.28
N GLU A 78 -4.95 -2.68 13.47
CA GLU A 78 -6.29 -2.10 13.64
C GLU A 78 -6.40 -0.65 13.13
N GLY A 79 -5.31 0.12 13.19
CA GLY A 79 -5.26 1.47 12.65
C GLY A 79 -5.45 1.53 11.13
N ALA A 80 -4.99 0.51 10.41
CA ALA A 80 -5.12 0.42 8.95
C ALA A 80 -6.58 0.15 8.50
N THR A 81 -7.27 -0.76 9.19
CA THR A 81 -8.64 -1.18 8.81
C THR A 81 -9.67 -0.05 8.93
N ARG A 82 -9.57 0.78 9.98
CA ARG A 82 -10.48 1.92 10.19
C ARG A 82 -10.37 2.98 9.08
N LYS A 83 -9.18 3.19 8.52
CA LYS A 83 -8.98 4.13 7.40
C LYS A 83 -9.50 3.59 6.08
N ALA A 84 -9.31 2.29 5.82
CA ALA A 84 -9.89 1.62 4.65
C ALA A 84 -11.42 1.76 4.64
N GLU A 85 -12.06 1.62 5.80
CA GLU A 85 -13.51 1.78 5.96
C GLU A 85 -13.98 3.24 5.77
N GLN A 86 -13.23 4.21 6.31
CA GLN A 86 -13.54 5.65 6.12
C GLN A 86 -13.41 6.08 4.65
N ARG A 87 -12.38 5.62 3.93
CA ARG A 87 -12.21 5.87 2.49
C ARG A 87 -13.35 5.27 1.65
N GLY A 88 -13.82 4.07 2.02
CA GLY A 88 -14.97 3.42 1.37
C GLY A 88 -16.28 4.19 1.52
N LYS A 89 -16.52 4.78 2.70
CA LYS A 89 -17.74 5.59 2.98
C LYS A 89 -17.71 6.94 2.28
N GLN A 90 -16.53 7.55 2.11
CA GLN A 90 -16.40 8.86 1.46
C GLN A 90 -16.67 8.80 -0.05
N ARG A 91 -16.33 7.69 -0.73
CA ARG A 91 -16.68 7.45 -2.14
C ARG A 91 -18.18 7.32 -2.40
N ARG A 92 -18.97 6.83 -1.44
CA ARG A 92 -20.43 6.70 -1.58
C ARG A 92 -21.18 8.03 -1.45
N LYS A 93 -20.58 9.05 -0.81
CA LYS A 93 -21.19 10.39 -0.72
C LYS A 93 -21.02 11.23 -1.99
N THR A 94 -19.99 11.00 -2.80
CA THR A 94 -19.76 11.76 -4.04
C THR A 94 -20.49 11.19 -5.27
N HIS A 95 -21.08 9.99 -5.17
CA HIS A 95 -21.83 9.37 -6.28
C HIS A 95 -23.36 9.50 -6.15
N ASN A 96 -23.87 10.14 -5.09
CA ASN A 96 -25.31 10.35 -4.89
C ASN A 96 -25.74 11.81 -5.05
N GLU A 97 -24.87 12.73 -5.48
CA GLU A 97 -25.36 13.99 -6.03
C GLU A 97 -25.78 13.78 -7.50
N PRO A 98 -27.05 14.05 -7.85
CA PRO A 98 -27.46 14.11 -9.24
C PRO A 98 -26.61 15.17 -9.94
N PRO A 99 -26.11 14.92 -11.17
CA PRO A 99 -25.36 15.93 -11.91
C PRO A 99 -26.25 17.15 -12.15
N LYS A 100 -26.12 18.17 -11.30
CA LYS A 100 -26.72 19.48 -11.55
C LYS A 100 -25.86 20.15 -12.61
N HIS A 101 -26.49 20.34 -13.77
CA HIS A 101 -26.02 21.14 -14.91
C HIS A 101 -25.07 20.44 -15.89
N ARG A 102 -25.65 19.59 -16.73
CA ARG A 102 -25.17 19.43 -18.12
C ARG A 102 -26.32 19.55 -19.13
N ARG A 103 -27.18 20.56 -18.93
CA ARG A 103 -28.12 21.03 -19.96
C ARG A 103 -27.53 22.28 -20.62
N SER A 104 -26.69 22.07 -21.62
CA SER A 104 -26.56 22.92 -22.81
C SER A 104 -25.51 22.30 -23.73
N LEU A 105 -25.71 22.47 -25.05
CA LEU A 105 -24.90 21.93 -26.14
C LEU A 105 -25.14 20.46 -26.53
N ILE A 106 -26.39 20.11 -26.86
CA ILE A 106 -26.63 19.25 -28.03
C ILE A 106 -27.77 19.89 -28.84
N GLN A 107 -27.45 20.99 -29.50
CA GLN A 107 -28.18 21.47 -30.66
C GLN A 107 -27.14 22.11 -31.57
N LYS A 108 -26.56 21.32 -32.47
CA LYS A 108 -26.32 21.69 -33.87
C LYS A 108 -25.58 20.57 -34.62
N ASN A 109 -26.01 20.47 -35.87
CA ASN A 109 -25.34 19.86 -37.01
C ASN A 109 -25.49 18.35 -37.20
N MET A 110 -26.64 18.04 -37.80
CA MET A 110 -26.65 17.21 -39.00
C MET A 110 -25.60 17.72 -40.00
N ASN A 111 -24.66 16.86 -40.39
CA ASN A 111 -24.27 16.68 -41.78
C ASN A 111 -23.45 15.40 -41.90
N LEU A 112 -24.07 14.41 -42.52
CA LEU A 112 -23.42 13.22 -43.06
C LEU A 112 -22.49 13.65 -44.20
N PRO A 113 -21.34 12.99 -44.37
CA PRO A 113 -21.10 12.41 -45.69
C PRO A 113 -20.70 10.94 -45.62
N GLN A 114 -21.17 10.24 -46.65
CA GLN A 114 -20.83 8.87 -47.01
C GLN A 114 -19.37 8.74 -47.48
N ASN A 115 -18.90 7.48 -47.51
CA ASN A 115 -17.79 6.96 -48.31
C ASN A 115 -16.39 7.28 -47.74
N VAL A 116 -15.44 6.35 -47.55
CA VAL A 116 -15.03 5.22 -48.40
C VAL A 116 -14.29 4.17 -47.53
N SER A 117 -14.46 2.89 -47.89
CA SER A 117 -13.62 1.76 -47.46
C SER A 117 -12.12 2.01 -47.74
N HIS A 118 -11.22 1.57 -46.86
CA HIS A 118 -9.97 0.88 -47.25
C HIS A 118 -9.38 0.10 -46.07
N SER A 119 -9.38 -1.22 -46.24
CA SER A 119 -8.68 -2.21 -45.42
C SER A 119 -7.17 -1.94 -45.41
N ILE A 120 -6.54 -1.88 -44.23
CA ILE A 120 -5.09 -2.13 -44.10
C ILE A 120 -4.84 -2.98 -42.85
N LEU A 121 -4.77 -4.30 -43.08
CA LEU A 121 -4.05 -5.24 -42.22
C LEU A 121 -2.60 -4.75 -42.08
N LYS A 122 -2.16 -4.36 -40.87
CA LYS A 122 -0.74 -4.27 -40.56
C LYS A 122 -0.32 -5.43 -39.66
N LYS A 123 0.34 -6.38 -40.34
CA LYS A 123 1.28 -7.41 -39.88
C LYS A 123 1.67 -7.37 -38.40
N ILE A 124 1.39 -8.48 -37.72
CA ILE A 124 2.03 -8.95 -36.50
C ILE A 124 3.43 -9.47 -36.88
N PRO A 125 4.53 -8.99 -36.27
CA PRO A 125 5.80 -9.69 -36.31
C PRO A 125 5.86 -10.74 -35.18
N THR A 126 5.84 -12.02 -35.55
CA THR A 126 6.23 -13.17 -34.72
C THR A 126 7.75 -13.42 -34.84
N PRO A 127 8.35 -14.16 -33.88
CA PRO A 127 9.73 -13.97 -33.42
C PRO A 127 10.75 -14.79 -34.23
N PRO A 128 12.05 -14.44 -34.17
CA PRO A 128 13.09 -15.38 -34.56
C PRO A 128 13.32 -16.42 -33.46
N SER A 129 13.06 -17.67 -33.82
CA SER A 129 13.46 -18.87 -33.10
C SER A 129 14.98 -19.00 -33.00
N SER A 130 15.42 -19.51 -31.84
CA SER A 130 16.54 -20.45 -31.65
C SER A 130 17.94 -20.02 -32.14
N LEU A 131 18.82 -19.71 -31.19
CA LEU A 131 20.23 -20.05 -31.30
C LEU A 131 20.60 -21.09 -30.25
N SER A 132 20.98 -22.23 -30.78
CA SER A 132 21.49 -23.42 -30.16
C SER A 132 23.03 -23.39 -30.15
N PHE A 133 23.61 -24.33 -29.38
CA PHE A 133 25.02 -24.76 -29.40
C PHE A 133 26.05 -23.79 -28.74
N SER A 134 27.07 -24.22 -27.99
CA SER A 134 27.61 -25.57 -27.75
C SER A 134 28.60 -25.60 -26.59
N LYS A 135 28.68 -26.79 -25.96
CA LYS A 135 29.80 -27.43 -25.23
C LYS A 135 30.37 -26.77 -23.98
#